data_AF-A0A8T6GK50-F1
#
_entry.id   AF-A0A8T6GK50-F1
#
_cell.length_a   1.000
_cell.length_b   1.000
_cell.length_c   1.000
_cell.angle_alpha   90.00
_cell.angle_beta   90.00
_cell.angle_gamma   90.00
#
_symmetry.space_group_name_H-M   'P 1'
#
loop_
_entity.id
_entity.type
_entity.pdbx_description
1 polymer ?
#
loop_
_entity_poly.entity_id
_entity_poly.type
_entity_poly.pdbx_seq_one_letter_code
_entity_poly.pdbx_strand_id
1 'polypeptide(L)'
;MENHRGVEARAGFDYVDAEAIWEEMRALTPDFAGISYARLDEEGGVHWPCPSPEHPGTPYLFEDDFPRGKGKFWELAYGTDSETPDDEYPWHLTTGRVLFHWHGGTMTRSSRLEEAFPVPIVEMHPQDAGALQVVSGDWLRITSRRGSVECQVMVTGRSPVGTVFLPFHFVEAAANLLTLDKVDPRAKIPDFKMAAVKLEKLARTGEALEEQGAIKDPLRYVH
;
A
#
# COMPACT_ATOMS: atom_id res chain seq x y z
N MET A 1 22.06 -14.12 -20.08
CA MET A 1 21.48 -15.31 -20.74
C MET A 1 20.48 -15.94 -19.79
N GLU A 2 19.22 -15.49 -19.84
CA GLU A 2 18.13 -16.16 -19.13
C GLU A 2 17.69 -17.37 -19.95
N ASN A 3 18.11 -18.56 -19.53
CA ASN A 3 17.59 -19.81 -20.07
C ASN A 3 16.10 -19.91 -19.71
N HIS A 4 15.26 -19.92 -20.75
CA HIS A 4 13.81 -20.01 -20.66
C HIS A 4 13.37 -21.13 -19.71
N ARG A 5 12.51 -20.75 -18.76
CA ARG A 5 11.86 -21.65 -17.81
C ARG A 5 10.91 -22.60 -18.54
N GLY A 6 11.43 -23.74 -19.03
CA GLY A 6 10.76 -25.05 -19.11
C GLY A 6 9.32 -25.15 -19.64
N VAL A 7 8.84 -24.26 -20.51
CA VAL A 7 7.50 -24.37 -21.12
C VAL A 7 7.64 -24.42 -22.65
N GLU A 8 7.38 -25.59 -23.24
CA GLU A 8 7.35 -25.83 -24.70
C GLU A 8 6.05 -25.34 -25.36
N ALA A 9 5.62 -24.12 -25.10
CA ALA A 9 4.48 -23.52 -25.79
C ALA A 9 4.80 -22.09 -26.21
N ARG A 10 5.38 -21.92 -27.40
CA ARG A 10 5.52 -20.61 -28.03
C ARG A 10 4.27 -20.34 -28.86
N ALA A 11 3.39 -19.47 -28.38
CA ALA A 11 2.26 -18.96 -29.14
C ALA A 11 2.69 -17.96 -30.25
N GLY A 12 3.80 -18.24 -30.96
CA GLY A 12 4.38 -17.36 -31.98
C GLY A 12 5.27 -16.23 -31.46
N PHE A 13 5.61 -16.22 -30.16
CA PHE A 13 6.45 -15.19 -29.54
C PHE A 13 7.92 -15.66 -29.43
N ASP A 14 8.68 -15.52 -30.51
CA ASP A 14 10.07 -15.96 -30.63
C ASP A 14 11.08 -14.85 -30.22
N TYR A 15 10.89 -14.22 -29.06
CA TYR A 15 11.85 -13.25 -28.54
C TYR A 15 13.07 -13.92 -27.92
N VAL A 16 14.25 -13.36 -28.18
CA VAL A 16 15.54 -13.88 -27.67
C VAL A 16 15.85 -13.38 -26.25
N ASP A 17 15.34 -12.23 -25.86
CA ASP A 17 15.52 -11.59 -24.56
C ASP A 17 14.46 -10.49 -24.32
N ALA A 18 14.59 -9.78 -23.19
CA ALA A 18 13.71 -8.67 -22.83
C ALA A 18 13.91 -7.41 -23.71
N GLU A 19 15.11 -7.20 -24.27
CA GLU A 19 15.38 -6.07 -25.15
C GLU A 19 14.62 -6.22 -26.46
N ALA A 20 14.56 -7.43 -27.04
CA ALA A 20 13.76 -7.72 -28.23
C ALA A 20 12.26 -7.42 -28.03
N ILE A 21 11.72 -7.69 -26.82
CA ILE A 21 10.34 -7.34 -26.45
C ILE A 21 10.21 -5.81 -26.37
N TRP A 22 11.17 -5.15 -25.73
CA TRP A 22 11.17 -3.69 -25.57
C TRP A 22 11.23 -2.97 -26.92
N GLU A 23 12.06 -3.44 -27.87
CA GLU A 23 12.16 -2.90 -29.22
C GLU A 23 10.84 -3.00 -30.00
N GLU A 24 10.08 -4.09 -29.85
CA GLU A 24 8.72 -4.16 -30.41
C GLU A 24 7.77 -3.18 -29.70
N MET A 25 7.78 -3.15 -28.36
CA MET A 25 6.91 -2.25 -27.59
C MET A 25 7.11 -0.77 -27.94
N ARG A 26 8.37 -0.32 -28.05
CA ARG A 26 8.71 1.08 -28.37
C ARG A 26 8.44 1.43 -29.83
N ALA A 27 8.47 0.47 -30.75
CA ALA A 27 8.06 0.69 -32.14
C ALA A 27 6.54 0.89 -32.27
N LEU A 28 5.75 0.31 -31.36
CA LEU A 28 4.29 0.41 -31.35
C LEU A 28 3.75 1.53 -30.45
N THR A 29 4.58 2.05 -29.54
CA THR A 29 4.20 3.09 -28.57
C THR A 29 5.00 4.37 -28.85
N PRO A 30 4.42 5.36 -29.55
CA PRO A 30 5.14 6.57 -29.94
C PRO A 30 5.85 7.27 -28.79
N ASP A 31 5.25 7.32 -27.60
CA ASP A 31 5.83 7.95 -26.42
C ASP A 31 7.10 7.25 -25.88
N PHE A 32 7.44 6.06 -26.37
CA PHE A 32 8.64 5.32 -25.98
C PHE A 32 9.66 5.20 -27.13
N ALA A 33 9.35 5.69 -28.33
CA ALA A 33 10.14 5.47 -29.54
C ALA A 33 11.58 6.04 -29.48
N GLY A 34 11.89 6.91 -28.52
CA GLY A 34 13.24 7.39 -28.23
C GLY A 34 14.01 6.67 -27.12
N ILE A 35 13.40 5.71 -26.43
CA ILE A 35 13.97 5.03 -25.25
C ILE A 35 14.49 3.66 -25.66
N SER A 36 15.77 3.54 -26.03
CA SER A 36 16.44 2.25 -26.27
C SER A 36 17.24 1.80 -25.03
N TYR A 37 17.60 0.51 -24.95
CA TYR A 37 18.46 0.00 -23.87
C TYR A 37 19.82 0.69 -23.84
N ALA A 38 20.49 0.81 -25.00
CA ALA A 38 21.76 1.52 -25.11
C ALA A 38 21.71 2.95 -24.54
N ARG A 39 20.59 3.64 -24.75
CA ARG A 39 20.38 5.00 -24.23
C ARG A 39 20.13 5.01 -22.72
N LEU A 40 19.36 4.06 -22.20
CA LEU A 40 19.15 3.91 -20.76
C LEU A 40 20.48 3.63 -20.02
N ASP A 41 21.37 2.83 -20.63
CA ASP A 41 22.70 2.54 -20.09
C ASP A 41 23.62 3.77 -20.12
N GLU A 42 23.57 4.59 -21.17
CA GLU A 42 24.40 5.79 -21.31
C GLU A 42 23.92 6.95 -20.42
N GLU A 43 22.60 7.18 -20.35
CA GLU A 43 22.02 8.35 -19.67
C GLU A 43 21.57 8.07 -18.22
N GLY A 44 21.48 6.80 -17.81
CA GLY A 44 21.04 6.40 -16.47
C GLY A 44 19.52 6.48 -16.25
N GLY A 45 18.75 6.82 -17.30
CA GLY A 45 17.30 6.87 -17.31
C GLY A 45 16.76 7.96 -18.22
N VAL A 46 15.57 7.74 -18.78
CA VAL A 46 14.88 8.70 -19.66
C VAL A 46 13.45 8.89 -19.17
N HIS A 47 13.01 10.14 -19.03
CA HIS A 47 11.61 10.45 -18.70
C HIS A 47 10.74 10.28 -19.94
N TRP A 48 9.78 9.36 -19.88
CA TRP A 48 8.72 9.29 -20.87
C TRP A 48 7.68 10.41 -20.62
N PRO A 49 7.03 10.97 -21.66
CA PRO A 49 7.18 10.66 -23.09
C PRO A 49 8.53 11.05 -23.70
N CYS A 50 9.02 10.24 -24.63
CA CYS A 50 10.24 10.46 -25.40
C CYS A 50 10.04 9.91 -26.83
N PRO A 51 9.53 10.73 -27.77
CA PRO A 51 9.06 10.26 -29.07
C PRO A 51 10.15 9.99 -30.11
N SER A 52 11.39 10.44 -29.91
CA SER A 52 12.50 10.12 -30.81
C SER A 52 13.82 9.99 -30.06
N PRO A 53 14.85 9.34 -30.65
CA PRO A 53 16.18 9.21 -30.04
C PRO A 53 16.83 10.56 -29.71
N GLU A 54 16.53 11.60 -30.49
CA GLU A 54 17.07 12.95 -30.31
C GLU A 54 16.29 13.77 -29.26
N HIS A 55 15.11 13.30 -28.86
CA HIS A 55 14.31 13.97 -27.85
C HIS A 55 14.94 13.79 -26.45
N PRO A 56 15.12 14.83 -25.64
CA PRO A 56 15.78 14.75 -24.32
C PRO A 56 14.96 14.04 -23.21
N GLY A 57 13.86 13.39 -23.56
CA GLY A 57 12.79 13.00 -22.62
C GLY A 57 11.94 14.18 -22.11
N THR A 58 10.89 13.87 -21.35
CA THR A 58 9.91 14.87 -20.87
C THR A 58 9.84 14.84 -19.33
N PRO A 59 10.64 15.67 -18.63
CA PRO A 59 10.71 15.64 -17.16
C PRO A 59 9.46 16.17 -16.45
N TYR A 60 8.65 17.00 -17.12
CA TYR A 60 7.39 17.51 -16.61
C TYR A 60 6.37 17.64 -17.74
N LEU A 61 5.10 17.39 -17.43
CA LEU A 61 4.01 17.42 -18.40
C LEU A 61 3.27 18.76 -18.35
N PHE A 62 2.65 19.13 -19.47
CA PHE A 62 1.75 20.28 -19.58
C PHE A 62 2.43 21.64 -19.33
N GLU A 63 3.68 21.80 -19.77
CA GLU A 63 4.41 23.07 -19.71
C GLU A 63 3.68 24.19 -20.44
N ASP A 64 3.27 23.93 -21.68
CA ASP A 64 2.67 24.94 -22.56
C ASP A 64 1.14 24.81 -22.65
N ASP A 65 0.61 23.59 -22.70
CA ASP A 65 -0.82 23.33 -22.88
C ASP A 65 -1.25 21.96 -22.35
N PHE A 66 -2.56 21.72 -22.22
CA PHE A 66 -3.08 20.38 -21.89
C PHE A 66 -3.43 19.61 -23.17
N PRO A 67 -3.40 18.25 -23.16
CA PRO A 67 -3.82 17.44 -24.32
C PRO A 67 -5.26 17.68 -24.78
N ARG A 68 -6.07 18.34 -23.95
CA ARG A 68 -7.46 18.73 -24.23
C ARG A 68 -7.61 20.20 -24.62
N GLY A 69 -6.51 20.92 -24.86
CA GLY A 69 -6.45 22.37 -24.85
C GLY A 69 -6.46 22.87 -23.41
N LYS A 70 -7.61 23.27 -22.88
CA LYS A 70 -7.68 23.87 -21.54
C LYS A 70 -7.90 22.84 -20.43
N GLY A 71 -7.39 23.15 -19.23
CA GLY A 71 -7.73 22.44 -18.00
C GLY A 71 -9.25 22.42 -17.76
N LYS A 72 -9.77 21.26 -17.35
CA LYS A 72 -11.20 21.09 -17.05
C LYS A 72 -11.43 21.12 -15.54
N PHE A 73 -12.19 22.12 -15.09
CA PHE A 73 -12.73 22.14 -13.74
C PHE A 73 -13.92 21.20 -13.61
N TRP A 74 -14.03 20.57 -12.44
CA TRP A 74 -15.13 19.71 -12.06
C TRP A 74 -15.69 20.19 -10.74
N GLU A 75 -17.01 20.34 -10.67
CA GLU A 75 -17.70 20.49 -9.40
C GLU A 75 -17.78 19.14 -8.71
N LEU A 76 -17.50 19.11 -7.41
CA LEU A 76 -17.56 17.92 -6.58
C LEU A 76 -18.46 18.21 -5.39
N ALA A 77 -19.52 17.41 -5.25
CA ALA A 77 -20.29 17.36 -4.02
C ALA A 77 -19.48 16.59 -2.97
N TYR A 78 -19.46 17.10 -1.74
CA TYR A 78 -18.89 16.37 -0.61
C TYR A 78 -19.81 15.19 -0.24
N GLY A 79 -19.21 14.03 -0.04
CA GLY A 79 -19.91 12.83 0.39
C GLY A 79 -18.96 11.64 0.46
N THR A 80 -19.38 10.60 1.18
CA THR A 80 -18.68 9.32 1.17
C THR A 80 -19.67 8.18 1.00
N ASP A 81 -19.23 7.23 0.21
CA ASP A 81 -19.89 5.97 -0.08
C ASP A 81 -19.24 4.80 0.69
N SER A 82 -18.25 5.14 1.52
CA SER A 82 -17.48 4.26 2.39
C SER A 82 -18.32 3.76 3.56
N GLU A 83 -17.94 2.61 4.10
CA GLU A 83 -18.51 2.09 5.34
C GLU A 83 -18.12 3.00 6.52
N THR A 84 -19.13 3.42 7.29
CA THR A 84 -18.97 4.20 8.52
C THR A 84 -19.28 3.34 9.74
N PRO A 85 -18.71 3.64 10.91
CA PRO A 85 -19.05 3.00 12.16
C PRO A 85 -20.54 3.07 12.49
N ASP A 86 -21.00 2.06 13.21
CA ASP A 86 -22.33 1.96 13.79
C ASP A 86 -22.26 1.32 15.19
N ASP A 87 -23.41 1.05 15.79
CA ASP A 87 -23.48 0.52 17.16
C ASP A 87 -22.82 -0.87 17.31
N GLU A 88 -22.75 -1.67 16.24
CA GLU A 88 -22.13 -3.00 16.27
C GLU A 88 -20.63 -2.96 15.97
N TYR A 89 -20.20 -2.04 15.09
CA TYR A 89 -18.83 -1.85 14.65
C TYR A 89 -18.40 -0.39 14.87
N PRO A 90 -18.14 0.03 16.12
CA PRO A 90 -18.05 1.45 16.48
C PRO A 90 -16.70 2.12 16.15
N TRP A 91 -15.76 1.41 15.54
CA TRP A 91 -14.41 1.90 15.26
C TRP A 91 -14.17 2.06 13.76
N HIS A 92 -13.48 3.12 13.38
CA HIS A 92 -12.88 3.21 12.05
C HIS A 92 -11.61 2.36 11.99
N LEU A 93 -11.45 1.60 10.91
CA LEU A 93 -10.22 0.96 10.51
C LEU A 93 -9.71 1.63 9.24
N THR A 94 -8.44 2.03 9.27
CA THR A 94 -7.67 2.39 8.08
C THR A 94 -6.48 1.46 7.91
N THR A 95 -6.01 1.31 6.68
CA THR A 95 -4.91 0.42 6.34
C THR A 95 -3.73 1.19 5.76
N GLY A 96 -2.53 0.66 5.91
CA GLY A 96 -1.37 1.26 5.26
C GLY A 96 -0.12 0.40 5.31
N ARG A 97 1.01 1.08 5.23
CA ARG A 97 2.33 0.44 5.13
C ARG A 97 3.19 0.81 6.32
N VAL A 98 4.12 -0.09 6.65
CA VAL A 98 5.25 0.20 7.51
C VAL A 98 6.53 0.22 6.69
N LEU A 99 7.57 0.87 7.22
CA LEU A 99 8.85 1.01 6.54
C LEU A 99 9.52 -0.33 6.21
N PHE A 100 9.41 -1.30 7.12
CA PHE A 100 10.20 -2.53 7.07
C PHE A 100 9.65 -3.57 6.10
N HIS A 101 8.37 -3.47 5.70
CA HIS A 101 7.72 -4.48 4.89
C HIS A 101 7.16 -3.93 3.58
N TRP A 102 7.32 -4.70 2.50
CA TRP A 102 6.82 -4.34 1.18
C TRP A 102 5.63 -5.21 0.78
N HIS A 103 4.49 -4.56 0.51
CA HIS A 103 3.25 -5.20 0.07
C HIS A 103 2.93 -6.50 0.84
N GLY A 104 2.73 -7.63 0.17
CA GLY A 104 2.37 -8.89 0.84
C GLY A 104 3.50 -9.53 1.66
N GLY A 105 4.62 -8.85 1.85
CA GLY A 105 5.73 -9.32 2.69
C GLY A 105 6.53 -10.48 2.13
N THR A 106 6.23 -10.97 0.92
CA THR A 106 6.82 -12.20 0.34
C THR A 106 8.34 -12.17 0.22
N MET A 107 8.94 -10.99 0.08
CA MET A 107 10.40 -10.82 0.07
C MET A 107 10.94 -10.30 1.40
N THR A 108 10.32 -9.24 1.95
CA THR A 108 10.87 -8.54 3.12
C THR A 108 10.76 -9.36 4.40
N ARG A 109 9.72 -10.18 4.55
CA ARG A 109 9.54 -11.08 5.69
C ARG A 109 10.41 -12.33 5.65
N SER A 110 11.04 -12.60 4.50
CA SER A 110 12.07 -13.63 4.35
C SER A 110 13.48 -13.04 4.38
N SER A 111 13.64 -11.87 5.01
CA SER A 111 14.90 -11.15 5.15
C SER A 111 15.11 -10.68 6.59
N ARG A 112 16.26 -10.07 6.89
CA ARG A 112 16.54 -9.47 8.21
C ARG A 112 15.57 -8.35 8.60
N LEU A 113 14.79 -7.82 7.66
CA LEU A 113 13.75 -6.83 7.95
C LEU A 113 12.63 -7.39 8.83
N GLU A 114 12.42 -8.70 8.85
CA GLU A 114 11.44 -9.35 9.75
C GLU A 114 11.78 -9.08 11.22
N GLU A 115 13.06 -9.06 11.58
CA GLU A 115 13.52 -8.80 12.96
C GLU A 115 13.10 -7.41 13.46
N ALA A 116 12.94 -6.43 12.56
CA ALA A 116 12.58 -5.06 12.91
C ALA A 116 11.08 -4.86 13.14
N PHE A 117 10.23 -5.71 12.55
CA PHE A 117 8.77 -5.63 12.66
C PHE A 117 8.15 -7.04 12.50
N PRO A 118 8.35 -7.95 13.48
CA PRO A 118 8.08 -9.38 13.33
C PRO A 118 6.60 -9.76 13.49
N VAL A 119 5.82 -8.89 14.12
CA VAL A 119 4.42 -9.17 14.50
C VAL A 119 3.48 -8.14 13.88
N PRO A 120 2.24 -8.53 13.54
CA PRO A 120 1.22 -7.58 13.13
C PRO A 120 0.85 -6.68 14.31
N ILE A 121 0.91 -5.36 14.08
CA ILE A 121 0.64 -4.34 15.09
C ILE A 121 -0.48 -3.41 14.59
N VAL A 122 -1.48 -3.17 15.43
CA VAL A 122 -2.51 -2.14 15.22
C VAL A 122 -2.18 -0.90 16.03
N GLU A 123 -2.18 0.27 15.40
CA GLU A 123 -1.98 1.55 16.10
C GLU A 123 -3.31 2.08 16.65
N MET A 124 -3.31 2.51 17.92
CA MET A 124 -4.49 2.99 18.64
C MET A 124 -4.17 4.23 19.48
N HIS A 125 -5.11 5.17 19.55
CA HIS A 125 -4.97 6.37 20.36
C HIS A 125 -4.95 6.06 21.88
N PRO A 126 -4.20 6.79 22.73
CA PRO A 126 -4.16 6.55 24.17
C PRO A 126 -5.51 6.61 24.89
N GLN A 127 -6.42 7.51 24.46
CA GLN A 127 -7.77 7.61 25.02
C GLN A 127 -8.59 6.33 24.79
N ASP A 128 -8.47 5.77 23.59
CA ASP A 128 -9.17 4.56 23.19
C ASP A 128 -8.62 3.32 23.89
N ALA A 129 -7.30 3.27 24.02
CA ALA A 129 -6.60 2.26 24.81
C ALA A 129 -7.04 2.27 26.28
N GLY A 130 -7.20 3.47 26.86
CA GLY A 130 -7.74 3.64 28.22
C GLY A 130 -9.18 3.14 28.36
N ALA A 131 -10.04 3.43 27.37
CA ALA A 131 -11.42 2.96 27.36
C ALA A 131 -11.53 1.44 27.21
N LEU A 132 -10.65 0.81 26.42
CA LEU A 132 -10.57 -0.64 26.22
C LEU A 132 -9.71 -1.37 27.27
N GLN A 133 -9.09 -0.63 28.19
CA GLN A 133 -8.17 -1.16 29.21
C GLN A 133 -7.04 -2.00 28.61
N VAL A 134 -6.44 -1.52 27.52
CA VAL A 134 -5.30 -2.14 26.85
C VAL A 134 -4.04 -1.27 26.94
N VAL A 135 -2.88 -1.93 26.95
CA VAL A 135 -1.56 -1.29 26.86
C VAL A 135 -0.79 -1.84 25.66
N SER A 136 0.27 -1.15 25.22
CA SER A 136 1.10 -1.64 24.13
C SER A 136 1.59 -3.07 24.38
N GLY A 137 1.53 -3.93 23.36
CA GLY A 137 1.85 -5.35 23.44
C GLY A 137 0.66 -6.25 23.83
N ASP A 138 -0.44 -5.70 24.34
CA ASP A 138 -1.68 -6.48 24.47
C ASP A 138 -2.17 -6.93 23.09
N TRP A 139 -2.85 -8.07 23.04
CA TRP A 139 -3.45 -8.52 21.80
C TRP A 139 -4.92 -8.12 21.68
N LEU A 140 -5.28 -7.69 20.47
CA LEU A 140 -6.64 -7.39 20.08
C LEU A 140 -7.11 -8.35 18.98
N ARG A 141 -8.38 -8.70 19.03
CA ARG A 141 -9.13 -9.19 17.87
C ARG A 141 -9.84 -8.00 17.24
N ILE A 142 -9.64 -7.83 15.94
CA ILE A 142 -10.30 -6.82 15.12
C ILE A 142 -11.26 -7.54 14.21
N THR A 143 -12.55 -7.25 14.35
CA THR A 143 -13.61 -7.90 13.58
C THR A 143 -14.39 -6.87 12.79
N SER A 144 -14.57 -7.12 11.49
CA SER A 144 -15.49 -6.39 10.63
C SER A 144 -16.71 -7.26 10.30
N ARG A 145 -17.62 -6.75 9.45
CA ARG A 145 -18.71 -7.56 8.87
C ARG A 145 -18.24 -8.75 8.03
N ARG A 146 -16.99 -8.72 7.54
CA ARG A 146 -16.47 -9.66 6.54
C ARG A 146 -15.52 -10.71 7.12
N GLY A 147 -14.95 -10.45 8.28
CA GLY A 147 -13.95 -11.33 8.86
C GLY A 147 -13.30 -10.74 10.11
N SER A 148 -12.33 -11.48 10.62
CA SER A 148 -11.60 -11.11 11.82
C SER A 148 -10.11 -11.41 11.66
N VAL A 149 -9.28 -10.58 12.28
CA VAL A 149 -7.84 -10.80 12.43
C VAL A 149 -7.43 -10.55 13.86
N GLU A 150 -6.23 -10.93 14.23
CA GLU A 150 -5.67 -10.65 15.54
C GLU A 150 -4.27 -10.06 15.40
N CYS A 151 -3.96 -9.07 16.24
CA CYS A 151 -2.68 -8.34 16.21
C CYS A 151 -2.38 -7.73 17.58
N GLN A 152 -1.11 -7.37 17.82
CA GLN A 152 -0.75 -6.63 19.03
C GLN A 152 -1.13 -5.16 18.88
N VAL A 153 -1.51 -4.50 19.97
CA VAL A 153 -1.79 -3.06 19.97
C VAL A 153 -0.51 -2.27 20.24
N MET A 154 -0.33 -1.18 19.50
CA MET A 154 0.63 -0.13 19.82
C MET A 154 -0.14 1.14 20.14
N VAL A 155 -0.01 1.60 21.38
CA VAL A 155 -0.64 2.83 21.84
C VAL A 155 0.21 4.02 21.40
N THR A 156 -0.35 4.91 20.59
CA THR A 156 0.35 6.05 20.00
C THR A 156 -0.58 7.21 19.65
N GLY A 157 -0.09 8.45 19.73
CA GLY A 157 -0.85 9.65 19.34
C GLY A 157 -0.98 9.88 17.82
N ARG A 158 -0.51 8.95 16.98
CA ARG A 158 -0.59 9.06 15.51
C ARG A 158 -1.98 8.80 14.97
N SER A 159 -2.68 7.80 15.54
CA SER A 159 -4.05 7.46 15.15
C SER A 159 -5.03 8.42 15.83
N PRO A 160 -6.01 8.98 15.10
CA PRO A 160 -7.09 9.76 15.71
C PRO A 160 -7.94 8.92 16.68
N VAL A 161 -8.57 9.58 17.65
CA VAL A 161 -9.57 8.95 18.53
C VAL A 161 -10.68 8.28 17.70
N GLY A 162 -11.06 7.06 18.06
CA GLY A 162 -12.07 6.25 17.36
C GLY A 162 -11.59 5.61 16.05
N THR A 163 -10.29 5.72 15.73
CA THR A 163 -9.68 5.15 14.52
C THR A 163 -8.48 4.27 14.86
N VAL A 164 -8.41 3.10 14.26
CA VAL A 164 -7.25 2.20 14.32
C VAL A 164 -6.58 2.05 12.95
N PHE A 165 -5.26 1.91 12.96
CA PHE A 165 -4.47 1.67 11.75
C PHE A 165 -3.88 0.26 11.77
N LEU A 166 -4.11 -0.52 10.72
CA LEU A 166 -3.55 -1.87 10.56
C LEU A 166 -2.75 -1.98 9.26
N PRO A 167 -1.45 -2.32 9.30
CA PRO A 167 -0.70 -2.61 8.09
C PRO A 167 -1.14 -3.93 7.44
N PHE A 168 -1.08 -3.99 6.10
CA PHE A 168 -1.55 -5.15 5.31
C PHE A 168 -0.43 -6.15 4.93
N HIS A 169 0.70 -6.13 5.65
CA HIS A 169 1.89 -6.92 5.30
C HIS A 169 1.87 -8.38 5.79
N PHE A 170 0.92 -8.72 6.66
CA PHE A 170 0.90 -9.97 7.41
C PHE A 170 -0.19 -10.89 6.89
N VAL A 171 0.17 -12.14 6.55
CA VAL A 171 -0.81 -13.13 6.08
C VAL A 171 -1.65 -13.66 7.23
N GLU A 172 -1.05 -13.80 8.41
CA GLU A 172 -1.66 -14.20 9.68
C GLU A 172 -2.64 -13.15 10.22
N ALA A 173 -2.52 -11.89 9.80
CA ALA A 173 -3.40 -10.80 10.15
C ALA A 173 -3.74 -9.96 8.91
N ALA A 174 -4.24 -10.63 7.86
CA ALA A 174 -4.49 -10.00 6.57
C ALA A 174 -5.59 -8.93 6.67
N ALA A 175 -5.19 -7.66 6.70
CA ALA A 175 -6.10 -6.52 6.81
C ALA A 175 -7.20 -6.51 5.72
N ASN A 176 -6.92 -7.07 4.55
CA ASN A 176 -7.90 -7.17 3.46
C ASN A 176 -9.11 -8.07 3.79
N LEU A 177 -9.01 -8.95 4.80
CA LEU A 177 -10.16 -9.70 5.33
C LEU A 177 -11.16 -8.78 6.04
N LEU A 178 -10.75 -7.57 6.38
CA LEU A 178 -11.57 -6.58 7.08
C LEU A 178 -12.15 -5.51 6.16
N THR A 179 -11.58 -5.30 4.97
CA THR A 179 -11.95 -4.21 4.05
C THR A 179 -13.12 -4.56 3.15
N LEU A 180 -13.81 -3.56 2.61
CA LEU A 180 -14.91 -3.77 1.68
C LEU A 180 -14.42 -4.33 0.34
N ASP A 181 -15.27 -5.15 -0.29
CA ASP A 181 -15.13 -5.61 -1.67
C ASP A 181 -15.78 -4.65 -2.69
N LYS A 182 -16.35 -3.53 -2.22
CA LYS A 182 -16.88 -2.45 -3.05
C LYS A 182 -15.75 -1.73 -3.77
N VAL A 183 -15.95 -1.46 -5.06
CA VAL A 183 -15.03 -0.68 -5.91
C VAL A 183 -15.69 0.62 -6.38
N ASP A 184 -14.87 1.66 -6.56
CA ASP A 184 -15.30 2.89 -7.20
C ASP A 184 -15.90 2.56 -8.60
N PRO A 185 -17.11 3.06 -8.94
CA PRO A 185 -17.79 2.67 -10.16
C PRO A 185 -17.05 3.10 -11.42
N ARG A 186 -16.17 4.10 -11.36
CA ARG A 186 -15.41 4.64 -12.50
C ARG A 186 -14.00 4.07 -12.58
N ALA A 187 -13.23 4.20 -11.50
CA ALA A 187 -11.83 3.81 -11.43
C ALA A 187 -11.64 2.32 -11.15
N LYS A 188 -12.68 1.63 -10.66
CA LYS A 188 -12.63 0.22 -10.22
C LYS A 188 -11.59 -0.02 -9.10
N ILE A 189 -11.36 1.00 -8.28
CA ILE A 189 -10.43 0.95 -7.15
C ILE A 189 -11.23 0.60 -5.88
N PRO A 190 -10.79 -0.41 -5.09
CA PRO A 190 -11.45 -0.77 -3.84
C PRO A 190 -11.21 0.24 -2.71
N ASP A 191 -12.15 0.28 -1.75
CA ASP A 191 -12.04 1.12 -0.56
C ASP A 191 -11.28 0.41 0.58
N PHE A 192 -9.96 0.56 0.58
CA PHE A 192 -9.09 0.00 1.61
C PHE A 192 -8.90 0.91 2.83
N LYS A 193 -9.34 2.17 2.78
CA LYS A 193 -9.01 3.17 3.80
C LYS A 193 -10.11 3.35 4.84
N MET A 194 -11.28 2.81 4.57
CA MET A 194 -12.43 2.90 5.45
C MET A 194 -13.06 1.52 5.62
N ALA A 195 -13.04 1.02 6.84
CA ALA A 195 -13.90 -0.07 7.29
C ALA A 195 -14.38 0.22 8.71
N ALA A 196 -15.56 -0.28 9.05
CA ALA A 196 -16.06 -0.28 10.41
C ALA A 196 -15.70 -1.59 11.09
N VAL A 197 -15.13 -1.51 12.28
CA VAL A 197 -14.68 -2.67 13.06
C VAL A 197 -15.12 -2.60 14.51
N LYS A 198 -15.10 -3.74 15.18
CA LYS A 198 -15.15 -3.86 16.63
C LYS A 198 -13.84 -4.44 17.13
N LEU A 199 -13.47 -4.05 18.35
CA LEU A 199 -12.21 -4.40 18.99
C LEU A 199 -12.48 -5.18 20.27
N GLU A 200 -11.78 -6.30 20.44
CA GLU A 200 -11.90 -7.17 21.61
C GLU A 200 -10.51 -7.48 22.17
N LYS A 201 -10.31 -7.23 23.48
CA LYS A 201 -9.06 -7.60 24.18
C LYS A 201 -8.97 -9.12 24.33
N LEU A 202 -7.82 -9.68 23.98
CA LEU A 202 -7.54 -11.11 24.11
C LEU A 202 -6.73 -11.40 25.36
N ALA A 203 -7.02 -12.52 26.02
CA ALA A 203 -6.28 -13.01 27.18
C ALA A 203 -5.00 -13.75 26.75
N ARG A 204 -4.07 -13.05 26.07
CA ARG A 204 -2.72 -13.55 25.79
C ARG A 204 -1.69 -12.43 25.92
N THR A 205 -0.51 -12.79 26.40
CA THR A 205 0.62 -11.88 26.53
C THR A 205 1.30 -11.74 25.16
N GLY A 206 1.49 -10.52 24.69
CA GLY A 206 2.30 -10.23 23.51
C GLY A 206 3.74 -9.91 23.86
N GLU A 207 4.48 -9.50 22.83
CA GLU A 207 5.87 -9.08 22.98
C GLU A 207 5.92 -7.61 23.40
N ALA A 208 6.99 -7.22 24.10
CA ALA A 208 7.20 -5.81 24.40
C ALA A 208 7.54 -5.06 23.10
N LEU A 209 6.66 -4.15 22.69
CA LEU A 209 6.85 -3.36 21.46
C LEU A 209 7.85 -2.20 21.63
N GLU A 210 8.40 -2.01 22.82
CA GLU A 210 9.27 -0.88 23.19
C GLU A 210 10.68 -0.96 22.61
N GLU A 211 11.17 -2.16 22.33
CA GLU A 211 12.52 -2.42 21.81
C GLU A 211 12.55 -2.71 20.29
N GLN A 212 11.39 -3.02 19.71
CA GLN A 212 11.25 -3.29 18.28
C GLN A 212 11.01 -1.96 17.55
N GLY A 213 11.74 -1.69 16.46
CA GLY A 213 11.85 -0.39 15.77
C GLY A 213 10.56 0.28 15.27
N ALA A 214 9.39 -0.16 15.69
CA ALA A 214 8.10 0.52 15.62
C ALA A 214 8.07 1.83 16.44
N ILE A 215 8.83 1.90 17.54
CA ILE A 215 8.89 3.10 18.38
C ILE A 215 10.10 3.97 18.00
N LYS A 216 9.89 4.94 17.11
CA LYS A 216 10.80 6.10 17.03
C LYS A 216 10.35 7.31 17.85
N ASP A 217 9.14 7.29 18.41
CA ASP A 217 8.71 8.34 19.34
C ASP A 217 7.46 7.91 20.13
N PRO A 218 7.60 7.45 21.40
CA PRO A 218 6.45 7.07 22.21
C PRO A 218 5.73 8.28 22.83
N LEU A 219 6.25 9.51 22.73
CA LEU A 219 5.76 10.63 23.57
C LEU A 219 5.78 12.05 22.95
N ARG A 220 6.24 12.29 21.72
CA ARG A 220 6.04 13.62 21.13
C ARG A 220 4.63 13.74 20.55
N TYR A 221 3.97 14.85 20.89
CA TYR A 221 2.58 15.22 20.57
C TYR A 221 1.50 14.75 21.58
N VAL A 222 1.75 14.97 22.87
CA VAL A 222 0.70 15.47 23.76
C VAL A 222 0.98 16.96 23.99
N HIS A 223 0.34 17.83 23.21
CA HIS A 223 0.17 19.25 23.51
C HIS A 223 -1.28 19.63 23.25
#